data_AF-A0A7C5PTE6-F1
#
_entry.id   AF-A0A7C5PTE6-F1
#
_cell.length_a   1.000
_cell.length_b   1.000
_cell.length_c   1.000
_cell.angle_alpha   90.00
_cell.angle_beta   90.00
_cell.angle_gamma   90.00
#
_symmetry.space_group_name_H-M   'P 1'
#
loop_
_entity.id
_entity.type
_entity.pdbx_description
1 polymer ?
#
loop_
_entity_poly.entity_id
_entity_poly.type
_entity_poly.pdbx_seq_one_letter_code
_entity_poly.pdbx_strand_id
1 'polypeptide(L)' 'MRQAEEFSARTPVTGLILAKLDGTAKGGAVFGIRRHMTIPVKFIGVGESLDDLEDFHAGEFVKAVLGLEGKVPGEV' A
#
# COMPACT_ATOMS: atom_id res chain seq x y z
N MET A 1 -0.17 -2.34 12.58
CA MET A 1 0.96 -1.52 13.06
C MET A 1 1.90 -2.35 13.92
N ARG A 2 1.42 -2.88 15.05
CA ARG A 2 2.19 -3.73 15.96
C ARG A 2 3.10 -4.76 15.28
N GLN A 3 2.62 -5.49 14.27
CA GLN A 3 3.46 -6.46 13.55
C GLN A 3 4.69 -5.82 12.90
N ALA A 4 4.50 -4.76 12.11
CA ALA A 4 5.60 -4.14 11.40
C ALA A 4 6.61 -3.48 12.36
N GLU A 5 6.16 -2.94 13.49
CA GLU A 5 7.03 -2.44 14.57
C GLU A 5 7.87 -3.57 15.19
N GLU A 6 7.25 -4.70 15.52
CA GLU A 6 7.93 -5.88 16.09
C GLU A 6 8.96 -6.48 15.12
N PHE A 7 8.66 -6.50 13.82
CA PHE A 7 9.62 -6.94 12.80
C PHE A 7 10.80 -5.96 12.70
N SER A 8 10.53 -4.66 12.68
CA SER A 8 11.56 -3.61 12.61
C SER A 8 12.48 -3.60 13.83
N ALA A 9 11.96 -4.00 15.00
CA ALA A 9 12.76 -4.15 16.22
C ALA A 9 13.70 -5.37 16.18
N ARG A 10 13.40 -6.38 15.35
CA ARG A 10 14.16 -7.64 15.25
C ARG A 10 15.11 -7.68 14.06
N THR A 11 14.76 -7.02 12.96
CA THR A 11 15.55 -7.00 11.73
C THR A 11 15.27 -5.72 10.94
N PRO A 12 16.24 -5.18 10.18
CA PRO A 12 16.01 -4.05 9.30
C PRO A 12 14.95 -4.38 8.24
N VAL A 13 13.78 -3.74 8.35
CA VAL A 13 12.71 -3.84 7.34
C VAL A 13 12.88 -2.70 6.34
N THR A 14 13.04 -3.05 5.06
CA THR A 14 13.32 -2.08 3.97
C THR A 14 12.09 -1.73 3.14
N GLY A 15 11.03 -2.53 3.23
CA GLY A 15 9.81 -2.35 2.47
C GLY A 15 8.67 -3.24 2.95
N LEU A 16 7.47 -2.92 2.49
CA LEU A 16 6.24 -3.67 2.79
C LEU A 16 5.56 -4.13 1.49
N ILE A 17 4.94 -5.31 1.56
CA ILE A 17 4.00 -5.81 0.56
C ILE A 17 2.63 -5.86 1.24
N LEU A 18 1.62 -5.28 0.60
CA LEU A 18 0.26 -5.27 1.13
C LEU A 18 -0.65 -6.12 0.27
N ALA A 19 -1.03 -7.29 0.76
CA ALA A 19 -1.94 -8.19 0.06
C ALA A 19 -3.42 -7.86 0.36
N LYS A 20 -4.31 -8.44 -0.44
CA LYS A 20 -5.78 -8.42 -0.27
C LYS A 20 -6.39 -7.02 -0.35
N LEU A 21 -5.94 -6.24 -1.33
CA LEU A 21 -6.46 -4.91 -1.63
C LEU A 21 -7.66 -4.93 -2.59
N ASP A 22 -8.06 -6.12 -3.04
CA ASP A 22 -9.28 -6.44 -3.80
C ASP A 22 -10.57 -6.40 -2.96
N GLY A 23 -10.46 -6.44 -1.63
CA GLY A 23 -11.60 -6.43 -0.71
C GLY A 23 -12.18 -5.05 -0.40
N THR A 24 -13.18 -5.03 0.49
CA THR A 24 -13.82 -3.79 1.01
C THR A 24 -12.89 -2.90 1.85
N ALA A 25 -11.69 -3.39 2.15
CA ALA A 25 -10.65 -2.62 2.78
C ALA A 25 -10.09 -1.62 1.76
N LYS A 26 -10.63 -0.40 1.73
CA LYS A 26 -10.14 0.74 0.92
C LYS A 26 -8.74 1.24 1.31
N GLY A 27 -7.86 0.33 1.72
CA GLY A 27 -6.47 0.56 2.09
C GLY A 27 -6.25 1.58 3.22
N GLY A 28 -7.20 1.74 4.14
CA GLY A 28 -7.05 2.59 5.34
C GLY A 28 -5.80 2.26 6.17
N ALA A 29 -5.37 1.00 6.15
CA ALA A 29 -4.14 0.54 6.79
C ALA A 29 -2.87 1.19 6.20
N VAL A 30 -2.85 1.53 4.90
CA VAL A 30 -1.72 2.19 4.22
C VAL A 30 -1.44 3.54 4.85
N PHE A 31 -2.47 4.36 5.04
CA PHE A 31 -2.35 5.69 5.66
C PHE A 31 -1.86 5.58 7.10
N GLY A 32 -2.38 4.60 7.83
CA GLY A 32 -1.91 4.29 9.16
C GLY A 32 -0.42 3.97 9.17
N ILE A 33 0.00 2.97 8.39
CA ILE A 33 1.38 2.51 8.29
C ILE A 33 2.30 3.69 7.96
N ARG A 34 1.94 4.52 6.98
CA ARG A 34 2.72 5.69 6.60
C ARG A 34 2.83 6.74 7.72
N ARG A 35 1.81 6.88 8.55
CA ARG A 35 1.82 7.81 9.68
C ARG A 35 2.74 7.36 10.82
N HIS A 36 2.88 6.05 11.02
CA HIS A 36 3.62 5.48 12.15
C HIS A 36 5.00 4.97 11.76
N MET A 37 5.24 4.71 10.47
CA MET A 37 6.44 4.06 9.97
C MET A 37 6.94 4.76 8.71
N THR A 38 8.26 4.88 8.61
CA THR A 38 8.95 5.45 7.44
C THR A 38 9.18 4.44 6.32
N ILE A 39 8.78 3.18 6.52
CA ILE A 39 9.01 2.07 5.60
C ILE A 39 8.11 2.22 4.37
N PRO A 40 8.66 2.17 3.14
CA PRO A 40 7.88 2.27 1.92
C PRO A 40 7.05 1.01 1.66
N VAL A 41 5.82 1.18 1.18
CA VAL A 41 5.09 0.10 0.50
C VAL A 41 5.69 -0.05 -0.89
N LYS A 42 6.03 -1.28 -1.28
CA LYS A 42 6.68 -1.61 -2.56
C LYS A 42 5.70 -2.26 -3.52
N PHE A 43 4.89 -3.19 -3.03
CA PHE A 43 3.96 -3.96 -3.84
C PHE A 43 2.59 -4.06 -3.17
N ILE A 44 1.58 -4.29 -3.99
CA ILE A 44 0.20 -4.54 -3.58
C ILE A 44 -0.34 -5.80 -4.25
N GLY A 45 -1.09 -6.61 -3.50
CA GLY A 45 -1.82 -7.76 -4.03
C GLY A 45 -3.28 -7.38 -4.22
N VAL A 46 -3.75 -7.33 -5.46
CA VAL A 46 -5.11 -6.93 -5.86
C VAL A 46 -5.99 -8.12 -6.27
N GLY A 47 -5.66 -9.30 -5.76
CA GLY A 47 -6.38 -10.55 -6.02
C GLY A 47 -5.72 -11.74 -5.34
N GLU A 48 -6.06 -12.94 -5.80
CA GLU A 48 -5.62 -14.22 -5.20
C GLU A 48 -4.51 -14.93 -6.01
N SER A 49 -4.30 -14.50 -7.26
CA SER A 49 -3.33 -15.11 -8.19
C SER A 49 -1.96 -14.45 -8.07
N LEU A 50 -0.91 -15.13 -8.55
CA LEU A 50 0.44 -14.56 -8.61
C LEU A 50 0.51 -13.32 -9.51
N ASP A 51 -0.29 -13.31 -10.57
CA ASP A 51 -0.37 -12.20 -11.52
C ASP A 51 -1.07 -10.96 -10.92
N ASP A 52 -1.71 -11.10 -9.76
CA ASP A 52 -2.40 -10.01 -9.06
C ASP A 52 -1.45 -9.22 -8.13
N LEU A 53 -0.14 -9.47 -8.19
CA LEU A 53 0.87 -8.70 -7.48
C LEU A 53 1.39 -7.56 -8.36
N GLU A 54 1.10 -6.33 -7.96
CA GLU A 54 1.45 -5.11 -8.70
C GLU A 54 2.42 -4.21 -7.92
N ASP A 55 3.15 -3.36 -8.64
CA ASP A 55 3.93 -2.27 -8.06
C ASP A 55 3.02 -1.25 -7.36
N PHE A 56 3.42 -0.77 -6.19
CA PHE A 56 2.63 0.22 -5.47
C PHE A 56 2.83 1.64 -6.02
N HIS A 57 1.80 2.17 -6.68
CA HIS A 57 1.73 3.57 -7.09
C HIS A 57 0.78 4.36 -6.19
N ALA A 58 1.33 5.27 -5.38
CA ALA A 58 0.54 6.05 -4.41
C ALA A 58 -0.54 6.92 -5.09
N GLY A 59 -0.26 7.46 -6.27
CA GLY A 59 -1.23 8.26 -7.05
C GLY A 59 -2.43 7.42 -7.47
N GLU A 60 -2.19 6.29 -8.14
CA GLU A 60 -3.23 5.34 -8.57
C GLU A 60 -4.02 4.78 -7.38
N PHE A 61 -3.34 4.47 -6.28
CA PHE A 61 -4.00 4.02 -5.06
C PHE A 61 -4.97 5.08 -4.49
N VAL A 62 -4.55 6.36 -4.42
CA VAL A 62 -5.43 7.44 -3.95
C VAL A 62 -6.61 7.66 -4.90
N LYS A 63 -6.40 7.58 -6.22
CA LYS A 63 -7.48 7.64 -7.20
C LYS A 63 -8.51 6.54 -6.97
N ALA A 64 -8.06 5.30 -6.81
CA ALA A 64 -8.93 4.16 -6.55
C ALA A 64 -9.72 4.32 -5.24
N VAL A 65 -9.08 4.80 -4.16
CA VAL A 65 -9.75 5.05 -2.87
C VAL A 65 -10.81 6.15 -2.98
N LEU A 66 -10.54 7.20 -3.75
CA LEU A 66 -11.43 8.35 -3.94
C LEU A 66 -12.48 8.15 -5.06
N GLY A 67 -12.38 7.06 -5.83
CA GLY A 67 -13.24 6.81 -6.98
C GLY A 67 -13.03 7.79 -8.13
N LEU A 68 -11.80 8.27 -8.32
CA LEU A 68 -11.43 9.19 -9.39
C LEU A 68 -10.99 8.42 -10.63
N GLU A 69 -11.59 8.72 -11.78
CA GLU A 69 -11.12 8.26 -13.09
C GLU A 69 -10.28 9.37 -13.75
N GLY A 70 -9.02 9.09 -14.14
CA GLY A 70 -8.15 10.02 -14.87
C GLY A 70 -6.87 10.48 -14.14
N LYS A 71 -6.04 11.33 -14.80
CA LYS A 71 -4.75 11.85 -14.27
C LYS A 71 -4.93 12.71 -13.01
N VAL A 72 -4.01 12.63 -12.03
CA VAL A 72 -4.04 13.52 -10.86
C VAL A 72 -3.78 14.95 -11.33
N PRO A 73 -4.56 15.97 -10.88
CA PRO A 73 -4.20 17.35 -11.12
C PRO A 73 -2.80 17.65 -10.56
N GLY A 74 -1.82 17.87 -11.45
CA GLY A 74 -0.44 18.21 -11.08
C GLY A 74 0.63 17.14 -11.40
N GLU A 75 0.28 15.99 -11.97
CA GLU A 75 1.26 15.09 -12.59
C GLU A 75 1.60 15.61 -14.00
N VAL A 76 2.82 16.14 -14.17
CA VAL A 76 3.42 16.42 -15.49
C VAL A 76 3.45 15.16 -16.34
#